data_AF-A0A5J4DVT7-F1
#
_entry.id   AF-A0A5J4DVT7-F1
#
_cell.length_a   1.000
_cell.length_b   1.000
_cell.length_c   1.000
_cell.angle_alpha   90.00
_cell.angle_beta   90.00
_cell.angle_gamma   90.00
#
_symmetry.space_group_name_H-M   'P 1'
#
loop_
_entity.id
_entity.type
_entity.pdbx_description
1 polymer ?
#
loop_
_entity_poly.entity_id
_entity_poly.type
_entity_poly.pdbx_seq_one_letter_code
_entity_poly.pdbx_strand_id
1 'polypeptide(L)'
;MLHFQYRPGGIAQDTFCADIVYAEIMTLEQEMAESVYKVVELVGTSTESWEKAATAAVNRASQSLRDLRVAEVTAQDLVIEDGRVSAFRTKIKVSFKFEGKAD
;
A
#
# COMPACT_ATOMS: atom_id res chain seq x y z
N MET A 1 40.27 -57.43 -13.31
CA MET A 1 38.90 -57.90 -13.59
C MET A 1 38.18 -58.02 -12.26
N LEU A 2 37.42 -57.00 -11.88
CA LEU A 2 36.57 -57.01 -10.68
C LEU A 2 35.17 -56.58 -11.09
N HIS A 3 34.25 -57.53 -11.02
CA HIS A 3 32.81 -57.32 -11.09
C HIS A 3 32.38 -56.56 -9.82
N PHE A 4 31.79 -55.38 -9.97
CA PHE A 4 31.02 -54.74 -8.89
C PHE A 4 29.55 -54.69 -9.31
N GLN A 5 28.76 -55.50 -8.63
CA GLN A 5 27.31 -55.50 -8.72
C GLN A 5 26.73 -54.20 -8.16
N TYR A 6 25.72 -53.70 -8.84
CA TYR A 6 24.88 -52.57 -8.44
C TYR A 6 24.12 -52.89 -7.13
N ARG A 7 24.27 -52.05 -6.10
CA ARG A 7 23.36 -51.98 -4.95
C ARG A 7 22.60 -50.65 -5.02
N PRO A 8 21.26 -50.64 -4.93
CA PRO A 8 20.51 -49.39 -4.79
C PRO A 8 20.48 -48.98 -3.32
N GLY A 9 20.69 -47.69 -3.06
CA GLY A 9 20.45 -47.06 -1.77
C GLY A 9 21.69 -46.45 -1.13
N GLY A 10 21.76 -45.12 -1.12
CA GLY A 10 22.65 -44.37 -0.24
C GLY A 10 23.42 -43.23 -0.91
N ILE A 11 22.73 -42.18 -1.34
CA ILE A 11 23.29 -40.82 -1.31
C ILE A 11 22.32 -39.96 -0.50
N ALA A 12 22.65 -39.79 0.78
CA ALA A 12 22.03 -38.80 1.65
C ALA A 12 23.17 -37.89 2.12
N GLN A 13 23.42 -36.85 1.33
CA GLN A 13 24.22 -35.64 1.63
C GLN A 13 24.43 -34.97 0.27
N ASP A 14 23.67 -33.90 0.00
CA ASP A 14 23.96 -32.81 -0.95
C ASP A 14 22.72 -31.92 -1.25
N THR A 15 21.60 -32.10 -0.55
CA THR A 15 20.40 -31.26 -0.76
C THR A 15 20.29 -30.09 0.24
N PHE A 16 21.02 -30.11 1.35
CA PHE A 16 20.76 -29.21 2.49
C PHE A 16 21.11 -27.73 2.25
N CYS A 17 22.07 -27.41 1.36
CA CYS A 17 22.41 -26.00 1.06
C CYS A 17 21.42 -25.31 0.13
N ALA A 18 20.77 -26.05 -0.78
CA ALA A 18 19.77 -25.47 -1.66
C ALA A 18 18.48 -25.14 -0.88
N ASP A 19 18.12 -25.96 0.11
CA ASP A 19 16.89 -25.79 0.90
C ASP A 19 16.92 -24.55 1.81
N ILE A 20 18.07 -24.19 2.39
CA ILE A 20 18.22 -22.98 3.23
C ILE A 20 18.18 -21.72 2.37
N VAL A 21 18.86 -21.72 1.23
CA VAL A 21 18.85 -20.59 0.29
C VAL A 21 17.46 -20.42 -0.33
N TYR A 22 16.76 -21.51 -0.67
CA TYR A 22 15.36 -21.43 -1.08
C TYR A 22 14.47 -20.93 0.05
N ALA A 23 14.62 -21.39 1.29
CA ALA A 23 13.81 -20.92 2.41
C ALA A 23 14.03 -19.43 2.72
N GLU A 24 15.26 -18.91 2.63
CA GLU A 24 15.58 -17.48 2.78
C GLU A 24 15.13 -16.62 1.58
N ILE A 25 15.15 -17.16 0.36
CA ILE A 25 14.62 -16.47 -0.83
C ILE A 25 13.08 -16.49 -0.81
N MET A 26 12.46 -17.60 -0.39
CA MET A 26 11.01 -17.76 -0.30
C MET A 26 10.40 -16.92 0.83
N THR A 27 11.14 -16.60 1.90
CA THR A 27 10.69 -15.65 2.93
C THR A 27 10.74 -14.20 2.47
N LEU A 28 11.64 -13.84 1.54
CA LEU A 28 11.67 -12.49 0.93
C LEU A 28 10.50 -12.28 -0.06
N GLU A 29 10.01 -13.34 -0.71
CA GLU A 29 8.79 -13.27 -1.54
C GLU A 29 7.50 -13.18 -0.70
N GLN A 30 7.50 -13.62 0.56
CA GLN A 30 6.33 -13.52 1.45
C GLN A 30 6.06 -12.09 1.95
N GLU A 31 7.00 -11.15 1.81
CA GLU A 31 6.74 -9.70 2.07
C GLU A 31 6.13 -8.96 0.87
N MET A 32 6.02 -9.61 -0.31
CA MET A 32 5.20 -9.14 -1.41
C MET A 32 3.74 -9.62 -1.30
N ALA A 33 3.27 -9.90 -0.08
CA ALA A 33 1.86 -10.10 0.20
C ALA A 33 1.06 -9.02 -0.53
N GLU A 34 0.22 -9.44 -1.49
CA GLU A 34 -0.58 -8.56 -2.33
C GLU A 34 -1.33 -7.55 -1.45
N SER A 35 -0.75 -6.35 -1.33
CA SER A 35 -1.24 -5.37 -0.38
C SER A 35 -2.40 -4.66 -1.05
N VAL A 36 -3.61 -4.98 -0.60
CA VAL A 36 -4.82 -4.30 -1.06
C VAL A 36 -4.84 -2.91 -0.44
N TYR A 37 -5.04 -1.89 -1.28
CA TYR A 37 -5.22 -0.51 -0.84
C TYR A 37 -6.62 -0.04 -1.19
N LYS A 38 -7.22 0.71 -0.27
CA LYS A 38 -8.47 1.40 -0.55
C LYS A 38 -8.14 2.85 -0.92
N VAL A 39 -8.72 3.29 -2.04
CA VAL A 39 -8.68 4.69 -2.47
C VAL A 39 -10.03 5.31 -2.20
N VAL A 40 -10.04 6.46 -1.52
CA VAL A 40 -11.26 7.25 -1.26
C VAL A 40 -11.06 8.66 -1.78
N GLU A 41 -12.16 9.27 -2.24
CA GLU A 41 -12.17 10.67 -2.64
C GLU A 41 -12.69 11.54 -1.49
N LEU A 42 -11.96 12.60 -1.17
CA LEU A 42 -12.30 13.56 -0.13
C LEU A 42 -12.30 14.97 -0.72
N VAL A 43 -13.10 15.85 -0.13
CA VAL A 43 -13.13 17.27 -0.52
C VAL A 43 -12.81 18.11 0.70
N GLY A 44 -11.68 18.79 0.63
CA GLY A 44 -11.29 19.81 1.60
C GLY A 44 -11.88 21.17 1.25
N THR A 45 -12.10 21.99 2.27
CA THR A 45 -12.56 23.38 2.13
C THR A 45 -11.68 24.31 2.96
N SER A 46 -11.45 25.52 2.48
CA SER A 46 -10.72 26.57 3.20
C SER A 46 -11.10 27.94 2.64
N THR A 47 -11.13 28.98 3.47
CA THR A 47 -11.35 30.37 3.03
C THR A 47 -10.05 31.04 2.55
N GLU A 48 -8.90 30.38 2.70
CA GLU A 48 -7.59 31.00 2.47
C GLU A 48 -6.92 30.52 1.17
N SER A 49 -6.87 29.19 0.93
CA SER A 49 -6.19 28.63 -0.25
C SER A 49 -6.58 27.17 -0.50
N TRP A 50 -6.29 26.67 -1.71
CA TRP A 50 -6.47 25.27 -2.07
C TRP A 50 -5.53 24.32 -1.33
N GLU A 51 -4.30 24.74 -1.02
CA GLU A 51 -3.33 23.95 -0.25
C GLU A 51 -3.81 23.75 1.19
N LYS A 52 -4.35 24.80 1.80
CA LYS A 52 -4.95 24.71 3.13
C LYS A 52 -6.18 23.80 3.13
N ALA A 53 -7.00 23.86 2.07
CA ALA A 53 -8.14 22.95 1.90
C ALA A 53 -7.68 21.48 1.78
N ALA A 54 -6.66 21.20 0.95
CA ALA A 54 -6.10 19.86 0.80
C ALA A 54 -5.53 19.32 2.12
N THR A 55 -4.74 20.14 2.82
CA THR A 55 -4.15 19.80 4.12
C THR A 55 -5.23 19.51 5.16
N ALA A 56 -6.31 20.30 5.19
CA ALA A 56 -7.45 20.07 6.08
C ALA A 56 -8.12 18.71 5.83
N ALA A 57 -8.33 18.32 4.57
CA ALA A 57 -8.90 17.02 4.22
C ALA A 57 -8.00 15.85 4.68
N VAL A 58 -6.69 15.93 4.45
CA VAL A 58 -5.73 14.91 4.90
C VAL A 58 -5.70 14.82 6.43
N ASN A 59 -5.64 15.96 7.12
CA ASN A 59 -5.65 16.01 8.58
C ASN A 59 -6.92 15.42 9.20
N ARG A 60 -8.07 15.60 8.54
CA ARG A 60 -9.32 14.99 9.01
C ARG A 60 -9.34 13.48 8.75
N ALA A 61 -8.80 13.05 7.62
CA ALA A 61 -8.72 11.64 7.24
C ALA A 61 -7.78 10.85 8.17
N SER A 62 -6.64 11.43 8.56
CA SER A 62 -5.62 10.77 9.39
C SER A 62 -6.11 10.43 10.80
N GLN A 63 -7.16 11.09 11.28
CA GLN A 63 -7.79 10.79 12.56
C GLN A 63 -8.45 9.40 12.55
N SER A 64 -9.07 9.02 11.43
CA SER A 64 -9.85 7.77 11.30
C SER A 64 -9.15 6.68 10.48
N LEU A 65 -8.31 7.05 9.53
CA LEU A 65 -7.65 6.11 8.62
C LEU A 65 -6.18 5.99 9.03
N ARG A 66 -5.68 4.74 9.09
CA ARG A 66 -4.27 4.43 9.35
C ARG A 66 -3.54 4.21 8.03
N ASP A 67 -2.23 4.35 8.04
CA ASP A 67 -1.36 4.13 6.88
C ASP A 67 -1.76 4.94 5.62
N LEU A 68 -2.08 6.22 5.80
CA LEU A 68 -2.21 7.16 4.69
C LEU A 68 -0.85 7.31 4.00
N ARG A 69 -0.76 7.03 2.71
CA ARG A 69 0.52 7.09 1.97
C ARG A 69 0.61 8.25 1.02
N VAL A 70 -0.42 8.43 0.20
CA VAL A 70 -0.44 9.43 -0.87
C VAL A 70 -1.80 10.07 -0.94
N ALA A 71 -1.81 11.39 -1.10
CA ALA A 71 -2.99 12.18 -1.43
C ALA A 71 -2.72 12.92 -2.75
N GLU A 72 -3.52 12.62 -3.78
CA GLU A 72 -3.43 13.25 -5.10
C GLU A 72 -4.55 14.28 -5.25
N VAL A 73 -4.22 15.50 -5.68
CA VAL A 73 -5.24 16.51 -6.03
C VAL A 73 -5.82 16.17 -7.39
N THR A 74 -7.14 15.95 -7.44
CA THR A 74 -7.84 15.63 -8.68
C THR A 74 -8.54 16.83 -9.31
N ALA A 75 -8.98 17.78 -8.48
CA ALA A 75 -9.61 19.01 -8.92
C ALA A 75 -9.52 20.12 -7.87
N GLN A 76 -9.59 21.35 -8.34
CA GLN A 76 -9.64 22.56 -7.53
C GLN A 76 -10.79 23.44 -8.02
N ASP A 77 -11.73 23.72 -7.12
CA ASP A 77 -12.94 24.49 -7.41
C ASP A 77 -13.08 25.65 -6.41
N LEU A 78 -14.04 26.54 -6.67
CA LEU A 78 -14.39 27.67 -5.81
C LEU A 78 -15.88 27.59 -5.43
N VAL A 79 -16.19 28.00 -4.21
CA VAL A 79 -17.56 28.29 -3.77
C VAL A 79 -17.83 29.77 -4.03
N ILE A 80 -18.95 30.06 -4.69
CA ILE A 80 -19.36 31.43 -5.03
C ILE A 80 -20.67 31.74 -4.32
N GLU A 81 -20.65 32.79 -3.51
CA GLU A 81 -21.81 33.32 -2.78
C GLU A 81 -21.93 34.82 -3.12
N ASP A 82 -23.12 35.25 -3.53
CA ASP A 82 -23.39 36.64 -3.93
C ASP A 82 -22.40 37.23 -4.94
N GLY A 83 -21.96 36.39 -5.89
CA GLY A 83 -20.99 36.76 -6.92
C GLY A 83 -19.56 36.92 -6.41
N ARG A 84 -19.26 36.54 -5.17
CA ARG A 84 -17.91 36.56 -4.57
C ARG A 84 -17.46 35.16 -4.20
N VAL A 85 -16.16 34.93 -4.28
CA VAL A 85 -15.55 33.68 -3.83
C VAL A 85 -15.63 33.62 -2.31
N SER A 86 -16.35 32.63 -1.77
CA SER A 86 -16.50 32.40 -0.33
C SER A 86 -15.51 31.36 0.22
N ALA A 87 -15.17 30.34 -0.58
CA ALA A 87 -14.23 29.30 -0.18
C ALA A 87 -13.53 28.62 -1.37
N PHE A 88 -12.34 28.11 -1.09
CA PHE A 88 -11.53 27.24 -1.95
C PHE A 88 -11.83 25.78 -1.61
N ARG A 89 -12.04 24.97 -2.65
CA ARG A 89 -12.29 23.54 -2.53
C ARG A 89 -11.23 22.74 -3.26
N THR A 90 -10.64 21.76 -2.57
CA THR A 90 -9.69 20.85 -3.19
C THR A 90 -10.19 19.42 -3.05
N LYS A 91 -10.43 18.76 -4.19
CA LYS A 91 -10.77 17.34 -4.24
C LYS A 91 -9.49 16.54 -4.28
N ILE A 92 -9.38 15.55 -3.41
CA ILE A 92 -8.20 14.70 -3.30
C ILE A 92 -8.60 13.23 -3.29
N LYS A 93 -7.80 12.39 -3.93
CA LYS A 93 -7.85 10.93 -3.77
C LYS A 93 -6.77 10.51 -2.80
N VAL A 94 -7.17 9.80 -1.75
CA VAL A 94 -6.27 9.33 -0.70
C VAL A 94 -6.24 7.82 -0.70
N SER A 95 -5.04 7.25 -0.75
CA SER A 95 -4.81 5.81 -0.61
C SER A 95 -4.36 5.45 0.80
N PHE A 96 -4.92 4.36 1.32
CA PHE A 96 -4.54 3.79 2.61
C PHE A 96 -4.62 2.27 2.58
N LYS A 97 -3.86 1.61 3.46
CA LYS A 97 -3.82 0.14 3.52
C LYS A 97 -5.20 -0.40 3.88
N PHE A 98 -5.67 -1.37 3.11
CA PHE A 98 -6.93 -2.03 3.42
C PHE A 98 -6.70 -3.11 4.47
N GLU A 99 -7.19 -2.86 5.68
CA GLU A 99 -7.27 -3.88 6.72
C GLU A 99 -8.60 -4.62 6.56
N GLY A 100 -8.56 -5.77 5.87
CA GLY A 100 -9.69 -6.69 5.85
C GLY A 100 -9.81 -7.34 7.23
N LYS A 101 -10.77 -6.90 8.04
CA LYS A 101 -11.26 -7.75 9.13
C LYS A 101 -11.95 -8.94 8.47
N ALA A 102 -11.37 -10.12 8.62
CA ALA A 102 -12.10 -11.37 8.43
C ALA A 102 -13.06 -11.47 9.62
N ASP A 103 -14.29 -10.96 9.44
CA ASP A 103 -15.41 -11.22 10.34
C ASP A 103 -16.03 -12.59 10.02
#